data_AF-A0A8S0UXV5-F1
#
_entry.id   AF-A0A8S0UXV5-F1
#
_cell.length_a   1.000
_cell.length_b   1.000
_cell.length_c   1.000
_cell.angle_alpha   90.00
_cell.angle_beta   90.00
_cell.angle_gamma   90.00
#
_symmetry.space_group_name_H-M   'P 1'
#
loop_
_entity.id
_entity.type
_entity.pdbx_description
1 polymer ?
#
loop_
_entity_poly.entity_id
_entity_poly.type
_entity_poly.pdbx_seq_one_letter_code
_entity_poly.pdbx_strand_id
1 'polypeptide(L)'
;MLCACSGEQFKFEEPAPQSPESLATRDFSASGLSSTTGNLDWESKLEDAQVDEAESTLKEALSLNYEEARALLGRLEYQRGNFDAALQVFQGINVRTLSSRMSNSIAERTRSRKRSKGENVLAAGMSLHSVSLLLEAILLKAKSLEELGRVEEAARECKMILDIVESAFPYGIRESINEDFKLLEMFHKALELLPKLWIESGFLDEAITAFRRALVKPWCLDPRRLAKVQKDLAALLLYGGVEASLPSHFKSWGPAFPTNNMEESILLLFILAQKILYHEIEWDPEVIDHLTFALTISGQFESLADHVEQILPGIYNRAERWYFLALCYGAAGQYETALNLLKKVAGSSEAKCKPHLASFLLGAKLCAEDSKQARQGMDFALKVIDVSINQNEHLLGEAHKFLGVCYGNAARMSISDSERSSFNRESLNSLNHASSIGTWDPEIKFNLGLENAIQRNLASAFDNTMLYSEMTATSSERGWKLLALILSAEQRLRDAEDIVDLAIDESGSIHQLELLRLKAVLQIAQEQPKQAIETYRILLSLIQAQRERCEKNTDYEVRILYPYVDTLYIIHSNFSHNSEFSLFNCRH
;
A
#
# COMPACT_ATOMS: atom_id res chain seq x y z
N MET A 1 -30.12 -19.82 13.37
CA MET A 1 -30.84 -20.65 12.37
C MET A 1 -29.86 -21.05 11.30
N LEU A 2 -29.95 -22.31 10.86
CA LEU A 2 -28.96 -23.11 10.10
C LEU A 2 -28.91 -22.81 8.59
N CYS A 3 -27.73 -23.08 7.99
CA CYS A 3 -27.44 -23.48 6.59
C CYS A 3 -27.81 -22.52 5.44
N ALA A 4 -27.08 -22.38 4.32
CA ALA A 4 -26.15 -23.29 3.64
C ALA A 4 -25.10 -22.55 2.78
N CYS A 5 -24.04 -23.27 2.39
CA CYS A 5 -22.99 -22.88 1.45
C CYS A 5 -23.49 -22.79 -0.01
N SER A 6 -22.93 -21.87 -0.80
CA SER A 6 -22.75 -22.03 -2.26
C SER A 6 -21.74 -21.00 -2.76
N GLY A 7 -20.71 -21.46 -3.47
CA GLY A 7 -19.77 -20.60 -4.19
C GLY A 7 -20.36 -20.17 -5.52
N GLU A 8 -20.24 -18.88 -5.83
CA GLU A 8 -20.55 -18.32 -7.15
C GLU A 8 -19.30 -17.59 -7.67
N GLN A 9 -18.68 -18.20 -8.68
CA GLN A 9 -17.72 -17.54 -9.56
C GLN A 9 -18.50 -16.55 -10.43
N PHE A 10 -18.23 -15.26 -10.25
CA PHE A 10 -18.78 -14.21 -11.11
C PHE A 10 -18.21 -14.35 -12.53
N LYS A 11 -19.08 -14.76 -13.47
CA LYS A 11 -18.86 -14.55 -14.90
C LYS A 11 -19.19 -13.09 -15.22
N PHE A 12 -18.25 -12.39 -15.85
CA PHE A 12 -18.51 -11.09 -16.48
C PHE A 12 -19.35 -11.33 -17.74
N GLU A 13 -20.62 -10.91 -17.73
CA GLU A 13 -21.43 -10.70 -18.93
C GLU A 13 -21.26 -9.24 -19.37
N GLU A 14 -20.56 -9.01 -20.48
CA GLU A 14 -20.58 -7.73 -21.20
C GLU A 14 -21.67 -7.78 -22.29
N PRO A 15 -22.49 -6.73 -22.44
CA PRO A 15 -23.65 -6.73 -23.34
C PRO A 15 -23.22 -6.70 -24.81
N ALA A 16 -23.82 -7.58 -25.61
CA ALA A 16 -23.62 -7.65 -27.04
C ALA A 16 -23.95 -6.31 -27.74
N PRO A 17 -23.07 -5.77 -28.61
CA PRO A 17 -23.43 -4.64 -29.44
C PRO A 17 -24.37 -5.11 -30.55
N GLN A 18 -25.63 -4.69 -30.49
CA GLN A 18 -26.53 -4.75 -31.64
C GLN A 18 -25.92 -3.92 -32.77
N SER A 19 -25.64 -4.58 -33.90
CA SER A 19 -25.34 -3.92 -35.17
C SER A 19 -26.56 -4.06 -36.08
N PRO A 20 -26.88 -3.03 -36.89
CA PRO A 20 -28.06 -3.06 -37.73
C PRO A 20 -27.85 -4.01 -38.91
N GLU A 21 -28.87 -4.81 -39.18
CA GLU A 21 -29.03 -5.63 -40.38
C GLU A 21 -28.74 -4.81 -41.64
N SER A 22 -27.79 -5.24 -42.47
CA SER A 22 -28.01 -5.34 -43.92
C SER A 22 -26.85 -6.01 -44.67
N LEU A 23 -27.21 -7.12 -45.30
CA LEU A 23 -26.69 -7.67 -46.57
C LEU A 23 -25.32 -8.38 -46.55
N ALA A 24 -25.32 -9.63 -46.10
CA ALA A 24 -25.01 -10.82 -46.94
C ALA A 24 -24.70 -12.06 -46.07
N THR A 25 -25.69 -12.58 -45.35
CA THR A 25 -25.64 -13.95 -44.82
C THR A 25 -26.63 -14.79 -45.61
N ARG A 26 -26.14 -15.50 -46.61
CA ARG A 26 -26.84 -16.67 -47.14
C ARG A 26 -26.34 -17.85 -46.33
N ASP A 27 -27.27 -18.48 -45.62
CA ASP A 27 -27.04 -19.65 -44.79
C ASP A 27 -26.32 -20.75 -45.57
N PHE A 28 -25.12 -21.12 -45.13
CA PHE A 28 -24.49 -22.38 -45.50
C PHE A 28 -24.45 -23.27 -44.26
N SER A 29 -25.49 -24.08 -44.11
CA SER A 29 -25.43 -25.30 -43.32
C SER A 29 -24.79 -26.39 -44.17
N ALA A 30 -23.57 -26.80 -43.84
CA ALA A 30 -22.96 -28.03 -44.34
C ALA A 30 -22.87 -29.02 -43.18
N SER A 31 -23.94 -29.80 -43.01
CA SER A 31 -23.98 -30.97 -42.15
C SER A 31 -23.30 -32.15 -42.84
N GLY A 32 -22.31 -32.73 -42.15
CA GLY A 32 -21.79 -34.07 -42.43
C GLY A 32 -20.27 -34.10 -42.55
N LEU A 33 -19.58 -34.64 -41.54
CA LEU A 33 -19.09 -36.03 -41.58
C LEU A 33 -18.45 -36.42 -40.24
N SER A 34 -18.66 -37.69 -39.93
CA SER A 34 -18.33 -38.41 -38.70
C SER A 34 -16.82 -38.55 -38.47
N SER A 35 -16.45 -38.59 -37.19
CA SER A 35 -15.16 -38.98 -36.66
C SER A 35 -14.72 -40.38 -37.10
N THR A 36 -13.44 -40.53 -37.44
CA THR A 36 -12.73 -41.81 -37.41
C THR A 36 -11.32 -41.54 -36.90
N THR A 37 -11.03 -42.12 -35.75
CA THR A 37 -9.79 -42.06 -34.99
C THR A 37 -8.63 -42.72 -35.74
N GLY A 38 -7.51 -42.00 -35.85
CA GLY A 38 -6.17 -42.61 -35.91
C GLY A 38 -5.30 -42.27 -37.13
N ASN A 39 -4.55 -41.16 -37.06
CA ASN A 39 -3.10 -41.10 -37.38
C ASN A 39 -2.61 -39.64 -37.31
N LEU A 40 -1.68 -39.38 -36.39
CA LEU A 40 -1.18 -38.05 -35.99
C LEU A 40 -0.52 -37.20 -37.11
N ASP A 41 -0.30 -37.76 -38.31
CA ASP A 41 0.39 -37.09 -39.43
C ASP A 41 -0.52 -36.82 -40.64
N TRP A 42 -1.75 -37.36 -40.63
CA TRP A 42 -2.74 -37.19 -41.70
C TRP A 42 -3.86 -36.21 -41.31
N GLU A 43 -4.15 -36.05 -40.01
CA GLU A 43 -5.13 -35.09 -39.50
C GLU A 43 -4.68 -33.64 -39.80
N SER A 44 -3.41 -33.29 -39.58
CA SER A 44 -2.88 -31.96 -39.89
C SER A 44 -2.96 -31.60 -41.38
N LYS A 45 -2.70 -32.56 -42.28
CA LYS A 45 -2.80 -32.35 -43.74
C LYS A 45 -4.24 -32.24 -44.23
N LEU A 46 -5.18 -32.91 -43.56
CA LEU A 46 -6.61 -32.83 -43.85
C LEU A 46 -7.19 -31.51 -43.34
N GLU A 47 -6.76 -31.06 -42.16
CA GLU A 47 -7.09 -29.75 -41.61
C GLU A 47 -6.50 -28.62 -42.47
N ASP A 48 -5.24 -28.72 -42.91
CA ASP A 48 -4.62 -27.76 -43.84
C ASP A 48 -5.38 -27.69 -45.18
N ALA A 49 -5.77 -28.84 -45.74
CA ALA A 49 -6.56 -28.88 -46.99
C ALA A 49 -7.96 -28.28 -46.83
N GLN A 50 -8.60 -28.47 -45.67
CA GLN A 50 -9.90 -27.87 -45.35
C GLN A 50 -9.80 -26.36 -45.12
N VAL A 51 -8.71 -25.91 -44.49
CA VAL A 51 -8.37 -24.49 -44.33
C VAL A 51 -8.14 -23.84 -45.70
N ASP A 52 -7.40 -24.49 -46.59
CA ASP A 52 -7.12 -24.00 -47.94
C ASP A 52 -8.38 -23.95 -48.82
N GLU A 53 -9.28 -24.93 -48.70
CA GLU A 53 -10.58 -24.93 -49.39
C GLU A 53 -11.47 -23.79 -48.88
N ALA A 54 -11.61 -23.62 -47.56
CA ALA A 54 -12.37 -22.53 -46.96
C ALA A 54 -11.78 -21.15 -47.32
N GLU A 55 -10.45 -21.04 -47.39
CA GLU A 55 -9.74 -19.83 -47.80
C GLU A 55 -10.03 -19.47 -49.26
N SER A 56 -9.94 -20.43 -50.19
CA SER A 56 -10.24 -20.21 -51.61
C SER A 56 -11.69 -19.77 -51.80
N THR A 57 -12.62 -20.36 -51.06
CA THR A 57 -14.04 -20.02 -51.09
C THR A 57 -14.31 -18.60 -50.59
N LEU A 58 -13.64 -18.16 -49.51
CA LEU A 58 -13.76 -16.80 -48.98
C LEU A 58 -13.15 -15.75 -49.91
N LYS A 59 -12.00 -16.06 -50.53
CA LYS A 59 -11.38 -15.20 -51.55
C LYS A 59 -12.30 -14.99 -52.74
N GLU A 60 -12.90 -16.07 -53.25
CA GLU A 60 -13.81 -16.01 -54.40
C GLU A 60 -15.14 -15.34 -54.07
N ALA A 61 -15.71 -15.57 -52.88
CA ALA A 61 -17.01 -15.05 -52.48
C ALA A 61 -16.98 -13.56 -52.09
N LEU A 62 -15.89 -13.10 -51.46
CA LEU A 62 -15.79 -11.75 -50.86
C LEU A 62 -14.72 -10.89 -51.52
N SER A 63 -14.05 -11.37 -52.57
CA SER A 63 -12.94 -10.68 -53.25
C SER A 63 -11.82 -10.22 -52.30
N LEU A 64 -11.55 -11.03 -51.27
CA LEU A 64 -10.59 -10.71 -50.20
C LEU A 64 -9.16 -11.08 -50.59
N ASN A 65 -8.21 -10.36 -50.00
CA ASN A 65 -6.80 -10.75 -50.07
C ASN A 65 -6.53 -12.03 -49.26
N TYR A 66 -5.40 -12.69 -49.54
CA TYR A 66 -4.98 -13.89 -48.82
C TYR A 66 -4.96 -13.70 -47.30
N GLU A 67 -4.39 -12.59 -46.87
CA GLU A 67 -4.21 -12.27 -45.46
C GLU A 67 -5.55 -11.91 -44.79
N GLU A 68 -6.49 -11.31 -45.52
CA GLU A 68 -7.83 -10.98 -45.04
C GLU A 68 -8.70 -12.23 -44.88
N ALA A 69 -8.63 -13.17 -45.83
CA ALA A 69 -9.35 -14.44 -45.74
C ALA A 69 -8.90 -15.25 -44.52
N ARG A 70 -7.60 -15.32 -44.26
CA ARG A 70 -7.04 -15.99 -43.06
C ARG A 70 -7.40 -15.28 -41.76
N ALA A 71 -7.38 -13.94 -41.75
CA ALA A 71 -7.81 -13.17 -40.58
C ALA A 71 -9.26 -13.45 -40.18
N LEU A 72 -10.16 -13.60 -41.17
CA LEU A 72 -11.57 -13.94 -40.91
C LEU A 72 -11.76 -15.40 -40.51
N LEU A 73 -11.08 -16.33 -41.19
CA LEU A 73 -11.15 -17.76 -40.85
C LEU A 73 -10.66 -18.02 -39.42
N GLY A 74 -9.52 -17.45 -39.04
CA GLY A 74 -8.98 -17.57 -37.67
C GLY A 74 -9.92 -16.96 -36.62
N ARG A 75 -10.64 -15.87 -36.95
CA ARG A 75 -11.68 -15.31 -36.07
C ARG A 75 -12.83 -16.30 -35.84
N LEU A 76 -13.28 -17.00 -36.87
CA LEU A 76 -14.35 -17.98 -36.76
C LEU A 76 -13.93 -19.16 -35.87
N GLU A 77 -12.72 -19.68 -36.05
CA GLU A 77 -12.20 -20.75 -35.20
C GLU A 77 -11.98 -20.29 -33.75
N TYR A 78 -11.50 -19.06 -33.54
CA TYR A 78 -11.41 -18.48 -32.20
C TYR A 78 -12.78 -18.39 -31.51
N GLN A 79 -13.81 -17.94 -32.24
CA GLN A 79 -15.18 -17.85 -31.72
C GLN A 79 -15.80 -19.22 -31.41
N ARG A 80 -15.37 -20.27 -32.10
CA ARG A 80 -15.75 -21.66 -31.82
C ARG A 80 -15.08 -22.23 -30.57
N GLY A 81 -14.06 -21.55 -30.04
CA GLY A 81 -13.25 -22.01 -28.91
C GLY A 81 -12.12 -22.97 -29.31
N ASN A 82 -11.85 -23.12 -30.62
CA ASN A 82 -10.78 -23.98 -31.12
C ASN A 82 -9.48 -23.17 -31.22
N PHE A 83 -8.81 -22.95 -30.08
CA PHE A 83 -7.62 -22.08 -30.01
C PHE A 83 -6.42 -22.61 -30.82
N ASP A 84 -6.21 -23.93 -30.87
CA ASP A 84 -5.13 -24.54 -31.66
C ASP A 84 -5.32 -24.32 -33.17
N ALA A 85 -6.53 -24.57 -33.68
CA ALA A 85 -6.87 -24.35 -35.09
C ALA A 85 -6.80 -22.85 -35.46
N ALA A 86 -7.31 -21.98 -34.58
CA ALA A 86 -7.20 -20.54 -34.77
C ALA A 86 -5.73 -20.10 -34.85
N LEU A 87 -4.88 -20.62 -33.95
CA LEU A 87 -3.45 -20.32 -33.93
C LEU A 87 -2.75 -20.78 -35.22
N GLN A 88 -3.05 -21.99 -35.71
CA GLN A 88 -2.49 -22.49 -36.98
C GLN A 88 -2.84 -21.56 -38.15
N VAL A 89 -4.11 -21.16 -38.26
CA VAL A 89 -4.57 -20.22 -39.30
C VAL A 89 -3.86 -18.87 -39.18
N PHE A 90 -3.71 -18.33 -37.96
CA PHE A 90 -3.04 -17.05 -37.74
C PHE A 90 -1.52 -17.10 -37.96
N GLN A 91 -0.86 -18.25 -37.72
CA GLN A 91 0.57 -18.44 -38.05
C GLN A 91 0.83 -18.34 -39.55
N GLY A 92 -0.18 -18.67 -40.36
CA GLY A 92 -0.17 -18.49 -41.80
C GLY A 92 -0.07 -17.04 -42.29
N ILE A 93 -0.22 -16.04 -41.41
CA ILE A 93 -0.12 -14.61 -41.74
C ILE A 93 1.31 -14.12 -41.44
N ASN A 94 2.05 -13.69 -42.47
CA ASN A 94 3.41 -13.17 -42.29
C ASN A 94 3.42 -11.70 -41.83
N VAL A 95 3.07 -11.50 -40.55
CA VAL A 95 2.94 -10.18 -39.91
C VAL A 95 4.18 -9.31 -40.10
N ARG A 96 5.39 -9.86 -39.98
CA ARG A 96 6.66 -9.11 -40.09
C ARG A 96 6.84 -8.40 -41.43
N THR A 97 6.44 -9.05 -42.52
CA THR A 97 6.49 -8.46 -43.87
C THR A 97 5.41 -7.42 -44.10
N LEU A 98 4.29 -7.53 -43.38
CA LEU A 98 3.14 -6.64 -43.49
C LEU A 98 3.27 -5.40 -42.60
N SER A 99 4.05 -5.45 -41.51
CA SER A 99 4.19 -4.37 -40.52
C SER A 99 4.53 -3.01 -41.16
N SER A 100 5.49 -2.95 -42.08
CA SER A 100 5.89 -1.71 -42.75
C SER A 100 4.79 -1.16 -43.67
N ARG A 101 4.11 -2.04 -44.40
CA ARG A 101 2.97 -1.68 -45.26
C ARG A 101 1.78 -1.20 -44.44
N MET A 102 1.48 -1.86 -43.32
CA MET A 102 0.42 -1.46 -42.38
C MET A 102 0.73 -0.08 -41.79
N SER A 103 1.95 0.12 -41.28
CA SER A 103 2.40 1.39 -40.72
C SER A 103 2.31 2.54 -41.74
N ASN A 104 2.79 2.32 -42.96
CA ASN A 104 2.73 3.34 -44.02
C ASN A 104 1.29 3.69 -44.39
N SER A 105 0.41 2.68 -44.51
CA SER A 105 -1.01 2.87 -44.83
C SER A 105 -1.74 3.67 -43.74
N ILE A 106 -1.40 3.45 -42.47
CA ILE A 106 -1.91 4.25 -41.34
C ILE A 106 -1.39 5.70 -41.43
N ALA A 107 -0.09 5.90 -41.67
CA ALA A 107 0.54 7.22 -41.68
C ALA A 107 0.11 8.11 -42.87
N GLU A 108 -0.10 7.52 -44.06
CA GLU A 108 -0.46 8.25 -45.29
C GLU A 108 -1.84 8.91 -45.20
N ARG A 109 -2.83 8.24 -44.61
CA ARG A 109 -4.19 8.79 -44.48
C ARG A 109 -4.26 9.98 -43.53
N THR A 110 -3.41 10.01 -42.50
CA THR A 110 -3.29 11.17 -41.58
C THR A 110 -2.65 12.38 -42.27
N ARG A 111 -1.72 12.17 -43.22
CA ARG A 111 -1.06 13.24 -43.98
C ARG A 111 -1.92 13.79 -45.12
N SER A 112 -2.72 12.94 -45.76
CA SER A 112 -3.55 13.33 -46.92
C SER A 112 -4.60 14.41 -46.62
N ARG A 113 -5.02 14.60 -45.36
CA ARG A 113 -5.96 15.68 -44.99
C ARG A 113 -5.37 17.09 -45.11
N LYS A 114 -4.03 17.26 -45.21
CA LYS A 114 -3.37 18.57 -45.35
C LYS A 114 -3.05 18.98 -46.79
N ARG A 115 -3.22 18.12 -47.79
CA ARG A 115 -2.96 18.46 -49.20
C ARG A 115 -4.24 18.35 -50.03
N SER A 116 -4.79 19.51 -50.38
CA SER A 116 -5.80 19.62 -51.42
C SER A 116 -5.17 19.37 -52.79
N LYS A 117 -5.90 18.57 -53.59
CA LYS A 117 -5.90 18.46 -55.05
C LYS A 117 -4.54 18.38 -55.76
N GLY A 118 -4.27 17.19 -56.27
CA GLY A 118 -3.52 16.99 -57.51
C GLY A 118 -2.12 16.44 -57.31
N GLU A 119 -2.02 15.14 -57.04
CA GLU A 119 -0.90 14.31 -57.46
C GLU A 119 -1.31 12.83 -57.30
N ASN A 120 -1.50 12.14 -58.42
CA ASN A 120 -1.72 10.70 -58.46
C ASN A 120 -0.42 10.00 -58.04
N VAL A 121 -0.26 9.71 -56.75
CA VAL A 121 0.72 8.74 -56.27
C VAL A 121 0.03 7.39 -56.21
N LEU A 122 0.65 6.43 -56.90
CA LEU A 122 0.21 5.06 -57.11
C LEU A 122 -0.30 4.40 -55.81
N ALA A 123 -1.51 3.84 -55.87
CA ALA A 123 -2.19 3.11 -54.81
C ALA A 123 -1.49 1.78 -54.49
N ALA A 124 -0.38 1.84 -53.74
CA ALA A 124 0.34 0.67 -53.23
C ALA A 124 0.14 0.44 -51.71
N GLY A 125 -0.75 1.20 -51.07
CA GLY A 125 -1.11 1.06 -49.65
C GLY A 125 -2.28 0.09 -49.44
N MET A 126 -2.30 -0.61 -48.31
CA MET A 126 -3.45 -1.43 -47.89
C MET A 126 -4.63 -0.55 -47.49
N SER A 127 -5.87 -1.06 -47.63
CA SER A 127 -7.04 -0.37 -47.08
C SER A 127 -7.00 -0.38 -45.54
N LEU A 128 -7.53 0.66 -44.88
CA LEU A 128 -7.58 0.67 -43.41
C LEU A 128 -8.44 -0.46 -42.83
N HIS A 129 -9.45 -0.90 -43.58
CA HIS A 129 -10.24 -2.06 -43.19
C HIS A 129 -9.37 -3.33 -43.12
N SER A 130 -8.53 -3.55 -44.14
CA SER A 130 -7.53 -4.62 -44.16
C SER A 130 -6.57 -4.53 -42.97
N VAL A 131 -6.04 -3.33 -42.69
CA VAL A 131 -5.17 -3.10 -41.52
C VAL A 131 -5.90 -3.40 -40.21
N SER A 132 -7.16 -2.98 -40.05
CA SER A 132 -7.96 -3.27 -38.86
C SER A 132 -8.20 -4.78 -38.69
N LEU A 133 -8.49 -5.52 -39.76
CA LEU A 133 -8.66 -6.98 -39.73
C LEU A 133 -7.36 -7.68 -39.34
N LEU A 134 -6.23 -7.22 -39.88
CA LEU A 134 -4.91 -7.78 -39.57
C LEU A 134 -4.48 -7.50 -38.13
N LEU A 135 -4.70 -6.30 -37.60
CA LEU A 135 -4.44 -5.99 -36.19
C LEU A 135 -5.35 -6.82 -35.26
N GLU A 136 -6.60 -7.04 -35.66
CA GLU A 136 -7.51 -7.92 -34.92
C GLU A 136 -7.05 -9.38 -34.97
N ALA A 137 -6.56 -9.87 -36.11
CA ALA A 137 -5.98 -11.21 -36.21
C ALA A 137 -4.73 -11.36 -35.33
N ILE A 138 -3.85 -10.36 -35.26
CA ILE A 138 -2.69 -10.39 -34.36
C ILE A 138 -3.14 -10.42 -32.89
N LEU A 139 -4.16 -9.64 -32.52
CA LEU A 139 -4.67 -9.66 -31.13
C LEU A 139 -5.31 -11.01 -30.79
N LEU A 140 -6.11 -11.58 -31.69
CA LEU A 140 -6.74 -12.88 -31.48
C LEU A 140 -5.70 -14.01 -31.44
N LYS A 141 -4.62 -13.90 -32.23
CA LYS A 141 -3.47 -14.81 -32.14
C LYS A 141 -2.82 -14.72 -30.77
N ALA A 142 -2.59 -13.51 -30.24
CA ALA A 142 -2.04 -13.34 -28.89
C ALA A 142 -2.95 -13.95 -27.82
N LYS A 143 -4.26 -13.71 -27.88
CA LYS A 143 -5.22 -14.33 -26.96
C LYS A 143 -5.29 -15.85 -27.07
N SER A 144 -5.20 -16.39 -28.29
CA SER A 144 -5.13 -17.85 -28.47
C SER A 144 -3.88 -18.45 -27.81
N LEU A 145 -2.75 -17.75 -27.90
CA LEU A 145 -1.50 -18.15 -27.24
C LEU A 145 -1.59 -18.06 -25.71
N GLU A 146 -2.26 -17.04 -25.19
CA GLU A 146 -2.57 -16.87 -23.76
C GLU A 146 -3.39 -18.06 -23.23
N GLU A 147 -4.49 -18.42 -23.89
CA GLU A 147 -5.35 -19.57 -23.54
C GLU A 147 -4.61 -20.92 -23.61
N LEU A 148 -3.62 -21.03 -24.50
CA LEU A 148 -2.76 -22.22 -24.63
C LEU A 148 -1.56 -22.22 -23.64
N GLY A 149 -1.46 -21.23 -22.75
CA GLY A 149 -0.39 -21.11 -21.75
C GLY A 149 0.96 -20.64 -22.31
N ARG A 150 1.02 -20.20 -23.58
CA ARG A 150 2.24 -19.68 -24.25
C ARG A 150 2.33 -18.16 -24.08
N VAL A 151 2.33 -17.71 -22.83
CA VAL A 151 2.16 -16.30 -22.44
C VAL A 151 3.26 -15.38 -22.99
N GLU A 152 4.53 -15.81 -22.98
CA GLU A 152 5.61 -14.99 -23.54
C GLU A 152 5.46 -14.73 -25.05
N GLU A 153 4.96 -15.72 -25.78
CA GLU A 153 4.72 -15.58 -27.21
C GLU A 153 3.53 -14.65 -27.45
N ALA A 154 2.47 -14.78 -26.66
CA ALA A 154 1.34 -13.86 -26.66
C ALA A 154 1.81 -12.41 -26.46
N ALA A 155 2.68 -12.17 -25.47
CA ALA A 155 3.21 -10.84 -25.18
C ALA A 155 4.00 -10.27 -26.38
N ARG A 156 4.81 -11.11 -27.05
CA ARG A 156 5.55 -10.71 -28.25
C ARG A 156 4.62 -10.35 -29.41
N GLU A 157 3.53 -11.10 -29.61
CA GLU A 157 2.53 -10.80 -30.64
C GLU A 157 1.77 -9.50 -30.34
N CYS A 158 1.36 -9.28 -29.08
CA CYS A 158 0.77 -8.01 -28.64
C CYS A 158 1.73 -6.83 -28.83
N LYS A 159 3.01 -7.00 -28.52
CA LYS A 159 4.04 -5.96 -28.71
C LYS A 159 4.15 -5.52 -30.17
N MET A 160 4.00 -6.44 -31.13
CA MET A 160 4.02 -6.09 -32.56
C MET A 160 2.90 -5.13 -32.96
N ILE A 161 1.70 -5.25 -32.36
CA ILE A 161 0.59 -4.30 -32.59
C ILE A 161 1.03 -2.89 -32.21
N LEU A 162 1.64 -2.74 -31.02
CA LEU A 162 2.13 -1.46 -30.55
C LEU A 162 3.24 -0.91 -31.45
N ASP A 163 4.19 -1.75 -31.85
CA ASP A 163 5.30 -1.34 -32.72
C ASP A 163 4.81 -0.81 -34.08
N ILE A 164 3.80 -1.45 -34.69
CA ILE A 164 3.19 -1.03 -35.97
C ILE A 164 2.48 0.32 -35.85
N VAL A 165 1.72 0.52 -34.76
CA VAL A 165 0.96 1.77 -34.56
C VAL A 165 1.90 2.91 -34.17
N GLU A 166 2.93 2.64 -33.36
CA GLU A 166 3.93 3.64 -32.99
C GLU A 166 4.81 4.09 -34.15
N SER A 167 5.16 3.18 -35.07
CA SER A 167 5.89 3.58 -36.29
C SER A 167 5.04 4.49 -37.18
N ALA A 168 3.72 4.34 -37.17
CA ALA A 168 2.79 5.23 -37.85
C ALA A 168 2.60 6.57 -37.12
N PHE A 169 2.57 6.55 -35.78
CA PHE A 169 2.38 7.70 -34.91
C PHE A 169 3.49 7.88 -33.86
N PRO A 170 4.69 8.35 -34.25
CA PRO A 170 5.82 8.48 -33.33
C PRO A 170 5.56 9.37 -32.11
N TYR A 171 4.68 10.37 -32.26
CA TYR A 171 4.34 11.38 -31.24
C TYR A 171 2.94 11.21 -30.63
N GLY A 172 2.29 10.06 -30.83
CA GLY A 172 0.90 9.81 -30.40
C GLY A 172 -0.16 10.22 -31.42
N ILE A 173 -1.42 9.93 -31.08
CA ILE A 173 -2.60 10.16 -31.91
C ILE A 173 -3.14 11.57 -31.63
N ARG A 174 -3.39 12.36 -32.68
CA ARG A 174 -4.06 13.67 -32.58
C ARG A 174 -5.57 13.47 -32.73
N GLU A 175 -6.38 14.29 -32.05
CA GLU A 175 -7.86 14.24 -31.97
C GLU A 175 -8.63 14.14 -33.32
N SER A 176 -7.96 14.32 -34.47
CA SER A 176 -8.57 14.30 -35.80
C SER A 176 -8.79 12.92 -36.43
N ILE A 177 -8.50 11.82 -35.72
CA ILE A 177 -8.66 10.41 -36.19
C ILE A 177 -9.93 9.77 -35.57
N ASN A 178 -11.00 10.54 -35.42
CA ASN A 178 -12.22 10.08 -34.73
C ASN A 178 -13.15 9.21 -35.62
N GLU A 179 -12.68 8.71 -36.76
CA GLU A 179 -13.52 8.01 -37.76
C GLU A 179 -13.30 6.48 -37.83
N ASP A 180 -12.15 5.96 -37.39
CA ASP A 180 -11.82 4.53 -37.49
C ASP A 180 -11.79 3.85 -36.11
N PHE A 181 -12.95 3.82 -35.44
CA PHE A 181 -13.14 3.30 -34.07
C PHE A 181 -12.60 1.88 -33.87
N LYS A 182 -12.73 1.00 -34.88
CA LYS A 182 -12.33 -0.41 -34.76
C LYS A 182 -10.81 -0.60 -34.63
N LEU A 183 -10.01 0.12 -35.42
CA LEU A 183 -8.54 0.01 -35.34
C LEU A 183 -8.04 0.48 -33.98
N LEU A 184 -8.57 1.61 -33.52
CA LEU A 184 -8.21 2.19 -32.23
C LEU A 184 -8.60 1.27 -31.07
N GLU A 185 -9.78 0.65 -31.15
CA GLU A 185 -10.24 -0.31 -30.16
C GLU A 185 -9.32 -1.53 -30.03
N MET A 186 -8.84 -2.08 -31.17
CA MET A 186 -7.88 -3.20 -31.14
C MET A 186 -6.54 -2.78 -30.52
N PHE A 187 -6.08 -1.57 -30.84
CA PHE A 187 -4.86 -1.01 -30.28
C PHE A 187 -4.98 -0.77 -28.77
N HIS A 188 -6.10 -0.20 -28.29
CA HIS A 188 -6.36 -0.01 -26.86
C HIS A 188 -6.42 -1.34 -26.10
N LYS A 189 -7.08 -2.36 -26.66
CA LYS A 189 -7.07 -3.72 -26.07
C LYS A 189 -5.67 -4.30 -26.00
N ALA A 190 -4.83 -4.08 -27.01
CA ALA A 190 -3.44 -4.53 -26.99
C ALA A 190 -2.61 -3.79 -25.94
N LEU A 191 -2.83 -2.48 -25.75
CA LEU A 191 -2.18 -1.67 -24.72
C LEU A 191 -2.49 -2.16 -23.30
N GLU A 192 -3.74 -2.59 -23.04
CA GLU A 192 -4.15 -3.15 -21.74
C GLU A 192 -3.69 -4.59 -21.52
N LEU A 193 -3.64 -5.39 -22.59
CA LEU A 193 -3.29 -6.81 -22.50
C LEU A 193 -1.78 -7.03 -22.36
N LEU A 194 -0.96 -6.26 -23.07
CA LEU A 194 0.49 -6.45 -23.11
C LEU A 194 1.15 -6.46 -21.71
N PRO A 195 0.89 -5.50 -20.81
CA PRO A 195 1.49 -5.53 -19.49
C PRO A 195 1.06 -6.75 -18.67
N LYS A 196 -0.20 -7.19 -18.79
CA LYS A 196 -0.72 -8.36 -18.06
C LYS A 196 0.00 -9.64 -18.46
N LEU A 197 0.20 -9.84 -19.76
CA LEU A 197 0.96 -10.99 -20.27
C LEU A 197 2.41 -10.99 -19.77
N TRP A 198 3.05 -9.83 -19.65
CA TRP A 198 4.40 -9.73 -19.06
C TRP A 198 4.42 -10.05 -17.56
N ILE A 199 3.40 -9.63 -16.81
CA ILE A 199 3.24 -10.00 -15.39
C ILE A 199 3.07 -11.51 -15.24
N GLU A 200 2.20 -12.12 -16.04
CA GLU A 200 1.92 -13.56 -16.01
C GLU A 200 3.13 -14.42 -16.40
N SER A 201 4.00 -13.90 -17.28
CA SER A 201 5.26 -14.55 -17.64
C SER A 201 6.41 -14.28 -16.65
N GLY A 202 6.19 -13.45 -15.62
CA GLY A 202 7.18 -13.14 -14.58
C GLY A 202 8.19 -12.04 -14.95
N PHE A 203 8.02 -11.39 -16.10
CA PHE A 203 8.90 -10.33 -16.61
C PHE A 203 8.36 -8.94 -16.20
N LEU A 204 8.58 -8.57 -14.95
CA LEU A 204 8.03 -7.34 -14.37
C LEU A 204 8.65 -6.06 -14.96
N ASP A 205 9.94 -6.08 -15.33
CA ASP A 205 10.60 -4.94 -15.98
C ASP A 205 9.92 -4.63 -17.33
N GLU A 206 9.68 -5.64 -18.14
CA GLU A 206 8.96 -5.55 -19.41
C GLU A 206 7.53 -5.06 -19.20
N ALA A 207 6.84 -5.52 -18.15
CA ALA A 207 5.51 -5.03 -17.80
C ALA A 207 5.52 -3.52 -17.47
N ILE A 208 6.47 -3.07 -16.65
CA ILE A 208 6.63 -1.65 -16.28
C ILE A 208 6.92 -0.81 -17.55
N THR A 209 7.79 -1.29 -18.43
CA THR A 209 8.06 -0.57 -19.69
C THR A 209 6.84 -0.52 -20.59
N ALA A 210 6.03 -1.58 -20.65
CA ALA A 210 4.79 -1.62 -21.42
C ALA A 210 3.74 -0.64 -20.87
N PHE A 211 3.57 -0.58 -19.54
CA PHE A 211 2.71 0.42 -18.90
C PHE A 211 3.18 1.85 -19.16
N ARG A 212 4.47 2.14 -18.93
CA ARG A 212 5.05 3.47 -19.22
C ARG A 212 4.85 3.84 -20.69
N ARG A 213 5.04 2.90 -21.62
CA ARG A 213 4.77 3.09 -23.06
C ARG A 213 3.33 3.51 -23.34
N ALA A 214 2.35 2.98 -22.61
CA ALA A 214 0.95 3.36 -22.71
C ALA A 214 0.64 4.75 -22.11
N LEU A 215 1.44 5.25 -21.16
CA LEU A 215 1.17 6.53 -20.48
C LEU A 215 1.92 7.73 -21.08
N VAL A 216 3.04 7.49 -21.77
CA VAL A 216 3.96 8.56 -22.20
C VAL A 216 3.43 9.38 -23.37
N LYS A 217 2.68 8.75 -24.28
CA LYS A 217 2.16 9.40 -25.49
C LYS A 217 0.63 9.50 -25.43
N PRO A 218 0.03 10.55 -26.00
CA PRO A 218 -1.41 10.65 -26.08
C PRO A 218 -1.96 9.61 -27.07
N TRP A 219 -2.51 8.51 -26.55
CA TRP A 219 -3.11 7.43 -27.34
C TRP A 219 -4.64 7.53 -27.49
N CYS A 220 -5.23 8.66 -27.06
CA CYS A 220 -6.69 8.85 -27.04
C CYS A 220 -7.44 7.73 -26.30
N LEU A 221 -6.85 7.21 -25.22
CA LEU A 221 -7.52 6.24 -24.35
C LEU A 221 -8.73 6.89 -23.67
N ASP A 222 -9.80 6.11 -23.52
CA ASP A 222 -10.93 6.49 -22.66
C ASP A 222 -10.41 6.80 -21.23
N PRO A 223 -10.90 7.86 -20.56
CA PRO A 223 -10.53 8.18 -19.18
C PRO A 223 -10.55 6.99 -18.22
N ARG A 224 -11.53 6.08 -18.36
CA ARG A 224 -11.65 4.87 -17.53
C ARG A 224 -10.51 3.88 -17.79
N ARG A 225 -10.15 3.66 -19.06
CA ARG A 225 -9.04 2.78 -19.45
C ARG A 225 -7.70 3.36 -19.01
N LEU A 226 -7.51 4.66 -19.23
CA LEU A 226 -6.32 5.36 -18.77
C LEU A 226 -6.17 5.27 -17.25
N ALA A 227 -7.26 5.47 -16.51
CA ALA A 227 -7.25 5.38 -15.06
C ALA A 227 -6.84 3.97 -14.58
N LYS A 228 -7.37 2.93 -15.22
CA LYS A 228 -6.99 1.55 -14.96
C LYS A 228 -5.51 1.29 -15.22
N VAL A 229 -4.98 1.70 -16.38
CA VAL A 229 -3.54 1.56 -16.71
C VAL A 229 -2.65 2.29 -15.70
N GLN A 230 -3.03 3.50 -15.27
CA GLN A 230 -2.30 4.26 -14.24
C GLN A 230 -2.33 3.56 -12.88
N LYS A 231 -3.49 3.01 -12.49
CA LYS A 231 -3.66 2.27 -11.23
C LYS A 231 -2.84 0.98 -11.23
N ASP A 232 -2.96 0.18 -12.29
CA ASP A 232 -2.26 -1.10 -12.42
C ASP A 232 -0.74 -0.90 -12.40
N LEU A 233 -0.23 0.17 -13.04
CA LEU A 233 1.18 0.54 -12.94
C LEU A 233 1.58 0.93 -11.51
N ALA A 234 0.79 1.78 -10.83
CA ALA A 234 1.08 2.19 -9.46
C ALA A 234 1.10 0.98 -8.51
N ALA A 235 0.15 0.05 -8.64
CA ALA A 235 0.12 -1.18 -7.87
C ALA A 235 1.37 -2.05 -8.14
N LEU A 236 1.77 -2.20 -9.41
CA LEU A 236 2.97 -2.95 -9.77
C LEU A 236 4.25 -2.32 -9.19
N LEU A 237 4.36 -1.00 -9.21
CA LEU A 237 5.51 -0.29 -8.67
C LEU A 237 5.60 -0.37 -7.13
N LEU A 238 4.45 -0.40 -6.44
CA LEU A 238 4.37 -0.54 -4.98
C LEU A 238 4.65 -1.95 -4.48
N TYR A 239 4.11 -2.98 -5.16
CA TYR A 239 4.13 -4.37 -4.66
C TYR A 239 5.03 -5.32 -5.47
N GLY A 240 5.49 -4.92 -6.66
CA GLY A 240 6.24 -5.79 -7.57
C GLY A 240 7.68 -6.09 -7.15
N GLY A 241 8.23 -5.36 -6.17
CA GLY A 241 9.56 -5.63 -5.61
C GLY A 241 10.75 -5.38 -6.56
N VAL A 242 10.51 -4.79 -7.73
CA VAL A 242 11.54 -4.50 -8.75
C VAL A 242 11.83 -3.01 -8.80
N GLU A 243 13.06 -2.58 -8.54
CA GLU A 243 13.48 -1.18 -8.67
C GLU A 243 13.67 -0.79 -10.14
N ALA A 244 12.61 -0.31 -10.78
CA ALA A 244 12.64 0.09 -12.17
C ALA A 244 13.00 1.58 -12.30
N SER A 245 14.30 1.87 -12.47
CA SER A 245 14.73 3.24 -12.76
C SER A 245 14.03 3.79 -14.02
N LEU A 246 13.51 5.02 -13.96
CA LEU A 246 12.91 5.64 -15.14
C LEU A 246 13.99 5.95 -16.19
N PRO A 247 13.73 5.66 -17.47
CA PRO A 247 14.66 5.99 -18.54
C PRO A 247 15.05 7.48 -18.55
N SER A 248 16.33 7.74 -18.83
CA SER A 248 16.95 9.08 -18.77
C SER A 248 16.33 10.14 -19.68
N HIS A 249 15.56 9.75 -20.69
CA HIS A 249 14.85 10.67 -21.58
C HIS A 249 13.65 11.37 -20.94
N PHE A 250 13.16 10.91 -19.79
CA PHE A 250 12.08 11.59 -19.05
C PHE A 250 12.59 12.68 -18.10
N LYS A 251 13.90 12.76 -17.85
CA LYS A 251 14.51 13.78 -16.97
C LYS A 251 14.32 15.23 -17.48
N SER A 252 13.85 15.41 -18.73
CA SER A 252 13.53 16.73 -19.29
C SER A 252 12.24 17.34 -18.73
N TRP A 253 11.45 16.62 -17.93
CA TRP A 253 10.19 17.11 -17.34
C TRP A 253 10.33 17.91 -16.03
N GLY A 254 11.54 18.32 -15.66
CA GLY A 254 11.79 19.27 -14.57
C GLY A 254 12.20 18.62 -13.24
N PRO A 255 12.39 19.42 -12.17
CA PRO A 255 12.98 18.98 -10.90
C PRO A 255 12.03 18.14 -10.02
N ALA A 256 10.73 18.09 -10.31
CA ALA A 256 9.72 17.30 -9.58
C ALA A 256 9.48 15.92 -10.21
N PHE A 257 10.52 15.34 -10.81
CA PHE A 257 10.43 14.07 -11.53
C PHE A 257 10.66 12.90 -10.56
N PRO A 258 9.82 11.85 -10.58
CA PRO A 258 9.97 10.73 -9.67
C PRO A 258 11.32 10.03 -9.87
N THR A 259 12.05 9.87 -8.77
CA THR A 259 13.40 9.29 -8.74
C THR A 259 13.39 7.80 -8.41
N ASN A 260 12.32 7.35 -7.75
CA ASN A 260 12.10 5.96 -7.34
C ASN A 260 10.67 5.53 -7.69
N ASN A 261 10.41 4.21 -7.62
CA ASN A 261 9.10 3.63 -7.86
C ASN A 261 8.02 4.20 -6.93
N MET A 262 8.39 4.51 -5.69
CA MET A 262 7.48 4.99 -4.67
C MET A 262 6.89 6.36 -5.05
N GLU A 263 7.75 7.28 -5.46
CA GLU A 263 7.40 8.62 -5.94
C GLU A 263 6.57 8.55 -7.22
N GLU A 264 6.92 7.67 -8.17
CA GLU A 264 6.14 7.46 -9.39
C GLU A 264 4.73 6.96 -9.05
N SER A 265 4.63 5.99 -8.13
CA SER A 265 3.35 5.44 -7.67
C SER A 265 2.50 6.50 -6.99
N ILE A 266 3.08 7.26 -6.05
CA ILE A 266 2.39 8.34 -5.34
C ILE A 266 1.89 9.40 -6.33
N LEU A 267 2.71 9.78 -7.32
CA LEU A 267 2.33 10.74 -8.35
C LEU A 267 1.13 10.24 -9.17
N LEU A 268 1.18 8.99 -9.65
CA LEU A 268 0.09 8.39 -10.42
C LEU A 268 -1.21 8.33 -9.60
N LEU A 269 -1.11 7.90 -8.34
CA LEU A 269 -2.26 7.80 -7.43
C LEU A 269 -2.84 9.18 -7.08
N PHE A 270 -2.01 10.21 -6.91
CA PHE A 270 -2.51 11.58 -6.71
C PHE A 270 -3.23 12.11 -7.94
N ILE A 271 -2.71 11.86 -9.15
CA ILE A 271 -3.39 12.24 -10.39
C ILE A 271 -4.77 11.55 -10.47
N LEU A 272 -4.84 10.25 -10.18
CA LEU A 272 -6.09 9.51 -10.16
C LEU A 272 -7.05 10.06 -9.12
N ALA A 273 -6.58 10.30 -7.90
CA ALA A 273 -7.43 10.78 -6.83
C ALA A 273 -7.95 12.20 -7.10
N GLN A 274 -7.15 13.09 -7.71
CA GLN A 274 -7.65 14.38 -8.17
C GLN A 274 -8.75 14.24 -9.23
N LYS A 275 -8.58 13.33 -10.22
CA LYS A 275 -9.61 13.06 -11.22
C LYS A 275 -10.91 12.53 -10.61
N ILE A 276 -10.82 11.69 -9.58
CA ILE A 276 -11.98 11.22 -8.79
C ILE A 276 -12.67 12.41 -8.11
N LEU A 277 -11.91 13.29 -7.47
CA LEU A 277 -12.44 14.48 -6.79
C LEU A 277 -13.13 15.46 -7.75
N TYR A 278 -12.64 15.59 -8.98
CA TYR A 278 -13.26 16.42 -10.03
C TYR A 278 -14.37 15.70 -10.82
N HIS A 279 -14.75 14.48 -10.44
CA HIS A 279 -15.77 13.67 -11.12
C HIS A 279 -15.46 13.35 -12.60
N GLU A 280 -14.18 13.33 -12.98
CA GLU A 280 -13.75 12.90 -14.32
C GLU A 280 -13.78 11.37 -14.46
N ILE A 281 -13.55 10.66 -13.35
CA ILE A 281 -13.60 9.20 -13.27
C ILE A 281 -14.46 8.77 -12.07
N GLU A 282 -14.93 7.52 -12.12
CA GLU A 282 -15.74 6.93 -11.05
C GLU A 282 -14.91 6.68 -9.79
N TRP A 283 -15.58 6.63 -8.64
CA TRP A 283 -14.94 6.30 -7.37
C TRP A 283 -14.41 4.87 -7.40
N ASP A 284 -13.10 4.73 -7.22
CA ASP A 284 -12.41 3.45 -7.08
C ASP A 284 -11.72 3.38 -5.70
N PRO A 285 -12.22 2.55 -4.77
CA PRO A 285 -11.63 2.39 -3.44
C PRO A 285 -10.14 2.01 -3.47
N GLU A 286 -9.71 1.21 -4.45
CA GLU A 286 -8.35 0.69 -4.52
C GLU A 286 -7.32 1.81 -4.69
N VAL A 287 -7.69 2.91 -5.35
CA VAL A 287 -6.80 4.08 -5.51
C VAL A 287 -6.43 4.67 -4.15
N ILE A 288 -7.40 4.77 -3.23
CA ILE A 288 -7.17 5.33 -1.90
C ILE A 288 -6.46 4.32 -1.00
N ASP A 289 -6.75 3.03 -1.14
CA ASP A 289 -6.05 1.98 -0.39
C ASP A 289 -4.56 1.95 -0.76
N HIS A 290 -4.23 1.99 -2.05
CA HIS A 290 -2.85 2.07 -2.53
C HIS A 290 -2.16 3.37 -2.12
N LEU A 291 -2.87 4.51 -2.17
CA LEU A 291 -2.31 5.79 -1.74
C LEU A 291 -2.05 5.84 -0.23
N THR A 292 -2.95 5.24 0.56
CA THR A 292 -2.81 5.07 2.00
C THR A 292 -1.58 4.23 2.33
N PHE A 293 -1.44 3.07 1.66
CA PHE A 293 -0.25 2.24 1.80
C PHE A 293 1.03 3.02 1.44
N ALA A 294 1.02 3.71 0.31
CA ALA A 294 2.20 4.44 -0.14
C ALA A 294 2.60 5.56 0.85
N LEU A 295 1.66 6.42 1.25
CA LEU A 295 1.98 7.54 2.14
C LEU A 295 2.38 7.07 3.55
N THR A 296 1.82 5.96 4.04
CA THR A 296 2.20 5.42 5.36
C THR A 296 3.60 4.84 5.38
N ILE A 297 4.01 4.09 4.35
CA ILE A 297 5.38 3.57 4.24
C ILE A 297 6.40 4.71 4.07
N SER A 298 6.03 5.78 3.36
CA SER A 298 6.86 6.98 3.22
C SER A 298 6.87 7.90 4.46
N GLY A 299 6.08 7.60 5.50
CA GLY A 299 5.95 8.44 6.70
C GLY A 299 5.20 9.76 6.50
N GLN A 300 4.53 9.95 5.37
CA GLN A 300 3.84 11.19 4.97
C GLN A 300 2.39 11.22 5.48
N PHE A 301 2.21 11.13 6.79
CA PHE A 301 0.88 11.01 7.42
C PHE A 301 0.03 12.27 7.31
N GLU A 302 0.63 13.46 7.30
CA GLU A 302 -0.10 14.73 7.16
C GLU A 302 -0.71 14.87 5.76
N SER A 303 0.06 14.56 4.71
CA SER A 303 -0.45 14.56 3.34
C SER A 303 -1.57 13.53 3.13
N LEU A 304 -1.51 12.39 3.82
CA LEU A 304 -2.59 11.40 3.80
C LEU A 304 -3.86 11.94 4.48
N ALA A 305 -3.72 12.61 5.63
CA ALA A 305 -4.84 13.28 6.30
C ALA A 305 -5.49 14.32 5.38
N ASP A 306 -4.71 15.22 4.77
CA ASP A 306 -5.21 16.25 3.85
C ASP A 306 -6.02 15.64 2.71
N HIS A 307 -5.57 14.50 2.19
CA HIS A 307 -6.27 13.79 1.14
C HIS A 307 -7.61 13.23 1.60
N VAL A 308 -7.65 12.60 2.78
CA VAL A 308 -8.90 12.08 3.37
C VAL A 308 -9.89 13.20 3.71
N GLU A 309 -9.40 14.39 4.08
CA GLU A 309 -10.25 15.55 4.29
C GLU A 309 -10.95 16.03 3.01
N GLN A 310 -10.30 15.89 1.84
CA GLN A 310 -10.87 16.28 0.55
C GLN A 310 -11.91 15.29 0.01
N ILE A 311 -11.89 14.03 0.45
CA ILE A 311 -12.85 13.01 0.01
C ILE A 311 -14.28 13.43 0.34
N LEU A 312 -15.21 13.25 -0.62
CA LEU A 312 -16.59 13.68 -0.49
C LEU A 312 -17.30 13.02 0.71
N PRO A 313 -18.15 13.76 1.45
CA PRO A 313 -18.99 13.17 2.50
C PRO A 313 -19.89 12.06 1.95
N GLY A 314 -19.98 10.93 2.65
CA GLY A 314 -20.85 9.80 2.29
C GLY A 314 -20.12 8.57 1.71
N ILE A 315 -18.86 8.71 1.32
CA ILE A 315 -18.01 7.58 0.90
C ILE A 315 -17.63 6.73 2.12
N TYR A 316 -16.99 7.37 3.11
CA TYR A 316 -16.77 6.77 4.43
C TYR A 316 -17.94 7.04 5.33
N ASN A 317 -18.25 6.07 6.20
CA ASN A 317 -19.12 6.37 7.32
C ASN A 317 -18.45 7.42 8.23
N ARG A 318 -19.24 8.16 9.00
CA ARG A 318 -18.71 9.29 9.75
C ARG A 318 -17.70 8.86 10.80
N ALA A 319 -17.94 7.72 11.45
CA ALA A 319 -17.06 7.20 12.49
C ALA A 319 -15.69 6.78 11.93
N GLU A 320 -15.68 6.04 10.82
CA GLU A 320 -14.51 5.60 10.06
C GLU A 320 -13.70 6.80 9.57
N ARG A 321 -14.36 7.83 9.02
CA ARG A 321 -13.66 9.03 8.54
C ARG A 321 -12.87 9.71 9.67
N TRP A 322 -13.53 9.98 10.80
CA TRP A 322 -12.87 10.63 11.93
C TRP A 322 -11.81 9.72 12.58
N TYR A 323 -12.05 8.41 12.63
CA TYR A 323 -11.08 7.43 13.11
C TYR A 323 -9.83 7.40 12.22
N PHE A 324 -9.99 7.38 10.91
CA PHE A 324 -8.90 7.37 9.95
C PHE A 324 -8.06 8.65 10.02
N LEU A 325 -8.70 9.82 10.09
CA LEU A 325 -8.01 11.09 10.29
C LEU A 325 -7.27 11.12 11.64
N ALA A 326 -7.86 10.56 12.70
CA ALA A 326 -7.20 10.46 14.00
C ALA A 326 -5.97 9.53 13.96
N LEU A 327 -6.01 8.44 13.18
CA LEU A 327 -4.83 7.59 12.94
C LEU A 327 -3.72 8.38 12.23
N CYS A 328 -4.06 9.13 11.18
CA CYS A 328 -3.09 9.93 10.43
C CYS A 328 -2.41 10.99 11.31
N TYR A 329 -3.20 11.81 12.01
CA TYR A 329 -2.64 12.84 12.90
C TYR A 329 -1.94 12.24 14.13
N GLY A 330 -2.40 11.10 14.63
CA GLY A 330 -1.72 10.36 15.69
C GLY A 330 -0.33 9.88 15.25
N ALA A 331 -0.22 9.30 14.06
CA ALA A 331 1.05 8.88 13.47
C ALA A 331 1.98 10.06 13.13
N ALA A 332 1.42 11.22 12.76
CA ALA A 332 2.18 12.45 12.55
C ALA A 332 2.75 13.06 13.85
N GLY A 333 2.30 12.61 15.03
CA GLY A 333 2.64 13.16 16.35
C GLY A 333 1.75 14.32 16.82
N GLN A 334 0.66 14.62 16.10
CA GLN A 334 -0.30 15.67 16.44
C GLN A 334 -1.43 15.12 17.35
N TYR A 335 -1.08 14.71 18.58
CA TYR A 335 -1.98 14.00 19.48
C TYR A 335 -3.22 14.81 19.90
N GLU A 336 -3.09 16.12 20.11
CA GLU A 336 -4.24 16.96 20.48
C GLU A 336 -5.31 16.99 19.37
N THR A 337 -4.87 17.13 18.11
CA THR A 337 -5.74 17.07 16.93
C THR A 337 -6.42 15.72 16.85
N ALA A 338 -5.66 14.62 16.94
CA ALA A 338 -6.20 13.26 16.92
C ALA A 338 -7.26 13.03 18.02
N LEU A 339 -6.99 13.43 19.26
CA LEU A 339 -7.93 13.32 20.38
C LEU A 339 -9.20 14.13 20.16
N ASN A 340 -9.10 15.34 19.59
CA ASN A 340 -10.26 16.15 19.25
C ASN A 340 -11.13 15.49 18.16
N LEU A 341 -10.53 14.80 17.19
CA LEU A 341 -11.25 14.02 16.19
C LEU A 341 -11.93 12.78 16.80
N LEU A 342 -11.25 12.07 17.70
CA LEU A 342 -11.83 10.91 18.39
C LEU A 342 -13.02 11.29 19.29
N LYS A 343 -13.01 12.49 19.88
CA LYS A 343 -14.18 13.04 20.58
C LYS A 343 -15.39 13.22 19.66
N LYS A 344 -15.17 13.53 18.37
CA LYS A 344 -16.24 13.62 17.36
C LYS A 344 -16.79 12.23 16.99
N VAL A 345 -15.97 11.18 16.99
CA VAL A 345 -16.42 9.79 16.80
C VAL A 345 -17.32 9.36 17.95
N ALA A 346 -16.97 9.74 19.18
CA ALA A 346 -17.72 9.39 20.38
C ALA A 346 -19.10 10.06 20.51
N GLY A 347 -19.42 11.02 19.64
CA GLY A 347 -20.73 11.67 19.59
C GLY A 347 -21.79 10.79 18.93
N SER A 348 -23.04 10.92 19.40
CA SER A 348 -24.24 10.19 18.94
C SER A 348 -24.67 10.56 17.52
N SER A 349 -23.83 10.28 16.52
CA SER A 349 -24.04 10.78 15.16
C SER A 349 -24.69 9.79 14.21
N GLU A 350 -24.95 8.55 14.60
CA GLU A 350 -25.55 7.56 13.73
C GLU A 350 -26.84 6.98 14.31
N ALA A 351 -27.84 6.79 13.45
CA ALA A 351 -29.13 6.17 13.77
C ALA A 351 -29.02 4.77 14.38
N LYS A 352 -27.83 4.14 14.32
CA LYS A 352 -27.56 2.80 14.86
C LYS A 352 -26.91 2.81 16.26
N CYS A 353 -26.52 3.96 16.82
CA CYS A 353 -25.90 4.09 18.16
C CYS A 353 -24.84 3.01 18.50
N LYS A 354 -24.14 2.45 17.50
CA LYS A 354 -23.11 1.45 17.76
C LYS A 354 -21.79 2.17 18.06
N PRO A 355 -21.16 1.92 19.20
CA PRO A 355 -19.88 2.52 19.52
C PRO A 355 -18.80 1.98 18.57
N HIS A 356 -18.01 2.87 17.99
CA HIS A 356 -16.89 2.51 17.13
C HIS A 356 -15.68 2.12 18.00
N LEU A 357 -15.61 0.85 18.41
CA LEU A 357 -14.66 0.34 19.42
C LEU A 357 -13.20 0.69 19.11
N ALA A 358 -12.77 0.59 17.85
CA ALA A 358 -11.41 0.89 17.44
C ALA A 358 -11.02 2.36 17.72
N SER A 359 -11.97 3.30 17.61
CA SER A 359 -11.72 4.72 17.92
C SER A 359 -11.59 4.96 19.41
N PHE A 360 -12.37 4.27 20.24
CA PHE A 360 -12.27 4.40 21.69
C PHE A 360 -11.00 3.75 22.20
N LEU A 361 -10.62 2.61 21.65
CA LEU A 361 -9.35 1.98 22.02
C LEU A 361 -8.15 2.84 21.62
N LEU A 362 -8.17 3.44 20.41
CA LEU A 362 -7.15 4.41 20.01
C LEU A 362 -7.12 5.64 20.94
N GLY A 363 -8.30 6.15 21.33
CA GLY A 363 -8.41 7.26 22.27
C GLY A 363 -7.82 6.93 23.63
N ALA A 364 -8.12 5.74 24.16
CA ALA A 364 -7.56 5.24 25.41
C ALA A 364 -6.02 5.12 25.32
N LYS A 365 -5.50 4.57 24.21
CA LYS A 365 -4.05 4.47 23.96
C LYS A 365 -3.38 5.84 23.96
N LEU A 366 -3.87 6.79 23.16
CA LEU A 366 -3.27 8.12 23.07
C LEU A 366 -3.33 8.88 24.40
N CYS A 367 -4.42 8.74 25.17
CA CYS A 367 -4.52 9.31 26.51
C CYS A 367 -3.66 8.60 27.57
N ALA A 368 -3.24 7.36 27.34
CA ALA A 368 -2.36 6.65 28.27
C ALA A 368 -0.90 7.18 28.20
N GLU A 369 -0.52 7.80 27.08
CA GLU A 369 0.81 8.38 26.88
C GLU A 369 0.96 9.79 27.51
N ASP A 370 -0.12 10.57 27.61
CA ASP A 370 -0.11 11.89 28.26
C ASP A 370 -0.86 11.86 29.59
N SER A 371 -0.13 12.11 30.68
CA SER A 371 -0.71 12.11 32.03
C SER A 371 -1.86 13.10 32.17
N LYS A 372 -1.82 14.26 31.49
CA LYS A 372 -2.87 15.29 31.56
C LYS A 372 -4.22 14.82 31.03
N GLN A 373 -4.22 13.88 30.09
CA GLN A 373 -5.42 13.37 29.44
C GLN A 373 -5.93 12.06 30.08
N ALA A 374 -5.33 11.62 31.20
CA ALA A 374 -5.63 10.34 31.85
C ALA A 374 -7.12 10.11 32.12
N ARG A 375 -7.85 11.13 32.63
CA ARG A 375 -9.30 11.01 32.91
C ARG A 375 -10.11 10.76 31.63
N GLN A 376 -9.76 11.43 30.53
CA GLN A 376 -10.43 11.20 29.25
C GLN A 376 -10.12 9.80 28.71
N GLY A 377 -8.89 9.30 28.92
CA GLY A 377 -8.51 7.93 28.59
C GLY A 377 -9.34 6.88 29.34
N MET A 378 -9.66 7.12 30.61
CA MET A 378 -10.56 6.25 31.38
C MET A 378 -11.94 6.16 30.75
N ASP A 379 -12.53 7.30 30.37
CA ASP A 379 -13.86 7.33 29.75
C ASP A 379 -13.90 6.55 28.42
N PHE A 380 -12.83 6.64 27.64
CA PHE A 380 -12.71 5.85 26.41
C PHE A 380 -12.58 4.35 26.69
N ALA A 381 -11.70 3.96 27.62
CA ALA A 381 -11.47 2.56 27.96
C ALA A 381 -12.73 1.90 28.56
N LEU A 382 -13.42 2.59 29.47
CA LEU A 382 -14.67 2.10 30.08
C LEU A 382 -15.76 1.84 29.03
N LYS A 383 -15.91 2.73 28.04
CA LYS A 383 -16.84 2.50 26.93
C LYS A 383 -16.52 1.25 26.11
N VAL A 384 -15.24 0.91 25.94
CA VAL A 384 -14.84 -0.34 25.27
C VAL A 384 -15.18 -1.54 26.14
N ILE A 385 -14.91 -1.47 27.45
CA ILE A 385 -15.21 -2.53 28.41
C ILE A 385 -16.72 -2.82 28.42
N ASP A 386 -17.56 -1.80 28.59
CA ASP A 386 -19.02 -1.93 28.68
C ASP A 386 -19.64 -2.71 27.50
N VAL A 387 -19.04 -2.56 26.32
CA VAL A 387 -19.50 -3.22 25.08
C VAL A 387 -18.84 -4.58 24.89
N SER A 388 -17.57 -4.72 25.28
CA SER A 388 -16.76 -5.92 25.00
C SER A 388 -16.99 -7.05 25.99
N ILE A 389 -17.66 -6.78 27.12
CA ILE A 389 -18.10 -7.80 28.08
C ILE A 389 -18.88 -8.90 27.31
N ASN A 390 -18.35 -10.13 27.37
CA ASN A 390 -18.87 -11.33 26.68
C ASN A 390 -18.82 -11.32 25.14
N GLN A 391 -18.21 -10.32 24.50
CA GLN A 391 -18.10 -10.24 23.03
C GLN A 391 -16.69 -10.48 22.52
N ASN A 392 -15.67 -9.88 23.15
CA ASN A 392 -14.29 -9.97 22.70
C ASN A 392 -13.32 -9.82 23.87
N GLU A 393 -12.74 -10.94 24.30
CA GLU A 393 -11.79 -10.98 25.43
C GLU A 393 -10.49 -10.21 25.11
N HIS A 394 -10.01 -10.24 23.87
CA HIS A 394 -8.79 -9.51 23.49
C HIS A 394 -8.97 -7.99 23.62
N LEU A 395 -10.07 -7.44 23.08
CA LEU A 395 -10.38 -6.01 23.22
C LEU A 395 -10.62 -5.62 24.69
N LEU A 396 -11.23 -6.52 25.47
CA LEU A 396 -11.41 -6.33 26.90
C LEU A 396 -10.05 -6.24 27.62
N GLY A 397 -9.11 -7.14 27.32
CA GLY A 397 -7.75 -7.12 27.85
C GLY A 397 -7.00 -5.83 27.50
N GLU A 398 -7.03 -5.40 26.23
CA GLU A 398 -6.43 -4.15 25.78
C GLU A 398 -7.05 -2.92 26.46
N ALA A 399 -8.37 -2.88 26.61
CA ALA A 399 -9.05 -1.78 27.28
C ALA A 399 -8.67 -1.71 28.77
N HIS A 400 -8.60 -2.86 29.47
CA HIS A 400 -8.13 -2.91 30.85
C HIS A 400 -6.65 -2.52 31.01
N LYS A 401 -5.79 -2.84 30.02
CA LYS A 401 -4.40 -2.39 29.98
C LYS A 401 -4.33 -0.86 29.96
N PHE A 402 -5.00 -0.21 29.00
CA PHE A 402 -4.99 1.25 28.91
C PHE A 402 -5.68 1.91 30.11
N LEU A 403 -6.78 1.33 30.61
CA LEU A 403 -7.46 1.81 31.81
C LEU A 403 -6.53 1.82 33.03
N GLY A 404 -5.75 0.74 33.21
CA GLY A 404 -4.76 0.64 34.28
C GLY A 404 -3.70 1.74 34.20
N VAL A 405 -3.12 1.95 33.02
CA VAL A 405 -2.13 3.03 32.81
C VAL A 405 -2.76 4.41 33.05
N CYS A 406 -3.98 4.66 32.59
CA CYS A 406 -4.68 5.91 32.85
C CYS A 406 -4.94 6.13 34.35
N TYR A 407 -5.29 5.10 35.12
CA TYR A 407 -5.40 5.20 36.58
C TYR A 407 -4.05 5.55 37.23
N GLY A 408 -2.97 4.89 36.83
CA GLY A 408 -1.62 5.21 37.32
C GLY A 408 -1.24 6.68 37.04
N ASN A 409 -1.48 7.15 35.82
CA ASN A 409 -1.24 8.55 35.44
C ASN A 409 -2.10 9.54 36.26
N ALA A 410 -3.39 9.24 36.46
CA ALA A 410 -4.26 10.07 37.28
C ALA A 410 -3.85 10.09 38.75
N ALA A 411 -3.33 8.98 39.29
CA ALA A 411 -2.78 8.92 40.64
C ALA A 411 -1.59 9.89 40.78
N ARG A 412 -0.67 9.90 39.81
CA ARG A 412 0.50 10.81 39.80
C ARG A 412 0.09 12.29 39.76
N MET A 413 -1.02 12.60 39.08
CA MET A 413 -1.57 13.97 39.02
C MET A 413 -2.47 14.35 40.20
N SER A 414 -2.89 13.38 41.01
CA SER A 414 -3.83 13.63 42.12
C SER A 414 -3.13 14.36 43.26
N ILE A 415 -3.76 15.43 43.74
CA ILE A 415 -3.27 16.22 44.89
C ILE A 415 -3.69 15.55 46.21
N SER A 416 -4.87 14.92 46.24
CA SER A 416 -5.38 14.22 47.42
C SER A 416 -4.76 12.84 47.58
N ASP A 417 -4.26 12.54 48.77
CA ASP A 417 -3.69 11.22 49.08
C ASP A 417 -4.74 10.10 49.04
N SER A 418 -5.99 10.39 49.38
CA SER A 418 -7.08 9.41 49.30
C SER A 418 -7.43 9.06 47.86
N GLU A 419 -7.47 10.06 46.98
CA GLU A 419 -7.72 9.90 45.55
C GLU A 419 -6.55 9.16 44.88
N ARG A 420 -5.31 9.56 45.19
CA ARG A 420 -4.10 8.88 44.72
C ARG A 420 -4.08 7.41 45.11
N SER A 421 -4.39 7.10 46.38
CA SER A 421 -4.43 5.71 46.88
C SER A 421 -5.53 4.89 46.19
N SER A 422 -6.69 5.49 45.94
CA SER A 422 -7.77 4.84 45.19
C SER A 422 -7.34 4.52 43.76
N PHE A 423 -6.79 5.49 43.03
CA PHE A 423 -6.35 5.26 41.65
C PHE A 423 -5.19 4.27 41.55
N ASN A 424 -4.23 4.30 42.48
CA ASN A 424 -3.16 3.29 42.54
C ASN A 424 -3.71 1.87 42.67
N ARG A 425 -4.74 1.68 43.48
CA ARG A 425 -5.41 0.38 43.62
C ARG A 425 -6.14 -0.02 42.34
N GLU A 426 -6.91 0.89 41.74
CA GLU A 426 -7.65 0.59 40.51
C GLU A 426 -6.73 0.36 39.29
N SER A 427 -5.55 1.00 39.26
CA SER A 427 -4.48 0.76 38.30
C SER A 427 -4.04 -0.71 38.33
N LEU A 428 -3.61 -1.21 39.49
CA LEU A 428 -3.18 -2.60 39.64
C LEU A 428 -4.33 -3.59 39.41
N ASN A 429 -5.55 -3.29 39.88
CA ASN A 429 -6.72 -4.15 39.62
C ASN A 429 -6.96 -4.33 38.12
N SER A 430 -6.94 -3.22 37.38
CA SER A 430 -7.18 -3.23 35.93
C SER A 430 -6.07 -3.95 35.18
N LEU A 431 -4.80 -3.70 35.53
CA LEU A 431 -3.66 -4.38 34.89
C LEU A 431 -3.61 -5.88 35.20
N ASN A 432 -3.93 -6.29 36.43
CA ASN A 432 -4.02 -7.71 36.78
C ASN A 432 -5.16 -8.41 36.04
N HIS A 433 -6.30 -7.73 35.86
CA HIS A 433 -7.40 -8.22 35.04
C HIS A 433 -7.00 -8.34 33.56
N ALA A 434 -6.27 -7.36 33.02
CA ALA A 434 -5.69 -7.45 31.69
C ALA A 434 -4.74 -8.66 31.59
N SER A 435 -3.90 -8.90 32.59
CA SER A 435 -2.97 -10.03 32.61
C SER A 435 -3.66 -11.39 32.79
N SER A 436 -4.85 -11.47 33.39
CA SER A 436 -5.59 -12.73 33.48
C SER A 436 -6.28 -13.11 32.18
N ILE A 437 -6.59 -12.11 31.34
CA ILE A 437 -7.16 -12.31 30.00
C ILE A 437 -6.06 -12.51 28.95
N GLY A 438 -5.09 -11.60 28.91
CA GLY A 438 -3.99 -11.57 27.95
C GLY A 438 -2.76 -12.28 28.50
N THR A 439 -2.55 -13.53 28.08
CA THR A 439 -1.47 -14.38 28.63
C THR A 439 -0.06 -14.07 28.08
N TRP A 440 0.08 -13.31 26.98
CA TRP A 440 1.35 -13.12 26.26
C TRP A 440 1.64 -11.70 25.72
N ASP A 441 1.05 -10.63 26.28
CA ASP A 441 1.44 -9.25 25.92
C ASP A 441 2.56 -8.74 26.88
N PRO A 442 3.80 -8.53 26.39
CA PRO A 442 4.88 -8.02 27.22
C PRO A 442 4.56 -6.63 27.81
N GLU A 443 3.81 -5.79 27.11
CA GLU A 443 3.53 -4.42 27.58
C GLU A 443 2.68 -4.43 28.87
N ILE A 444 1.84 -5.46 29.08
CA ILE A 444 1.12 -5.63 30.34
C ILE A 444 2.09 -5.90 31.50
N LYS A 445 3.10 -6.75 31.29
CA LYS A 445 4.12 -7.07 32.31
C LYS A 445 5.00 -5.86 32.61
N PHE A 446 5.38 -5.10 31.59
CA PHE A 446 6.08 -3.83 31.78
C PHE A 446 5.27 -2.86 32.64
N ASN A 447 3.99 -2.64 32.30
CA ASN A 447 3.12 -1.72 33.05
C ASN A 447 2.87 -2.20 34.49
N LEU A 448 2.69 -3.50 34.71
CA LEU A 448 2.61 -4.08 36.05
C LEU A 448 3.90 -3.87 36.85
N GLY A 449 5.06 -4.07 36.23
CA GLY A 449 6.37 -3.81 36.84
C GLY A 449 6.51 -2.36 37.27
N LEU A 450 6.18 -1.43 36.36
CA LEU A 450 6.24 0.01 36.59
C LEU A 450 5.31 0.46 37.73
N GLU A 451 4.04 0.05 37.70
CA GLU A 451 3.06 0.45 38.71
C GLU A 451 3.38 -0.14 40.09
N ASN A 452 3.86 -1.39 40.15
CA ASN A 452 4.35 -1.96 41.41
C ASN A 452 5.59 -1.24 41.94
N ALA A 453 6.53 -0.84 41.06
CA ALA A 453 7.72 -0.09 41.45
C ALA A 453 7.36 1.28 42.04
N ILE A 454 6.42 2.00 41.41
CA ILE A 454 5.90 3.29 41.89
C ILE A 454 5.24 3.13 43.26
N GLN A 455 4.49 2.04 43.47
CA GLN A 455 3.81 1.75 44.74
C GLN A 455 4.71 1.08 45.79
N ARG A 456 6.03 0.94 45.53
CA ARG A 456 7.02 0.31 46.42
C ARG A 456 6.81 -1.18 46.69
N ASN A 457 6.08 -1.88 45.83
CA ASN A 457 5.97 -3.34 45.83
C ASN A 457 7.15 -3.96 45.04
N LEU A 458 8.36 -3.85 45.57
CA LEU A 458 9.59 -4.13 44.81
C LEU A 458 9.71 -5.58 44.32
N ALA A 459 9.31 -6.57 45.12
CA ALA A 459 9.36 -7.99 44.71
C ALA A 459 8.49 -8.25 43.48
N SER A 460 7.21 -7.85 43.53
CA SER A 460 6.31 -7.97 42.38
C SER A 460 6.76 -7.14 41.18
N ALA A 461 7.37 -5.98 41.42
CA ALA A 461 7.92 -5.15 40.35
C ALA A 461 9.07 -5.85 39.62
N PHE A 462 10.00 -6.43 40.39
CA PHE A 462 11.12 -7.19 39.87
C PHE A 462 10.64 -8.39 39.05
N ASP A 463 9.75 -9.22 39.61
CA ASP A 463 9.23 -10.42 38.94
C ASP A 463 8.55 -10.09 37.60
N ASN A 464 7.69 -9.07 37.57
CA ASN A 464 7.02 -8.66 36.32
C ASN A 464 7.99 -8.05 35.31
N THR A 465 9.00 -7.31 35.76
CA THR A 465 10.00 -6.71 34.86
C THR A 465 10.94 -7.78 34.29
N MET A 466 11.30 -8.79 35.09
CA MET A 466 12.05 -9.96 34.62
C MET A 466 11.26 -10.75 33.58
N LEU A 467 9.98 -11.03 33.84
CA LEU A 467 9.10 -11.67 32.85
C LEU A 467 8.99 -10.84 31.56
N TYR A 468 8.93 -9.51 31.66
CA TYR A 468 8.96 -8.63 30.49
C TYR A 468 10.25 -8.80 29.67
N SER A 469 11.41 -8.82 30.33
CA SER A 469 12.71 -9.04 29.69
C SER A 469 12.83 -10.43 29.07
N GLU A 470 12.27 -11.47 29.68
CA GLU A 470 12.26 -12.83 29.12
C GLU A 470 11.36 -12.94 27.89
N MET A 471 10.22 -12.24 27.88
CA MET A 471 9.28 -12.23 26.75
C MET A 471 9.78 -11.40 25.58
N THR A 472 10.52 -10.32 25.86
CA THR A 472 11.15 -9.48 24.84
C THR A 472 12.52 -10.04 24.51
N ALA A 473 12.59 -10.96 23.53
CA ALA A 473 13.84 -11.59 23.06
C ALA A 473 14.90 -10.59 22.52
N THR A 474 14.61 -9.30 22.52
CA THR A 474 15.43 -8.18 22.05
C THR A 474 15.55 -7.13 23.15
N SER A 475 16.76 -6.55 23.31
CA SER A 475 17.15 -5.52 24.27
C SER A 475 16.17 -4.34 24.38
N SER A 476 15.14 -4.48 25.23
CA SER A 476 14.23 -3.37 25.52
C SER A 476 14.90 -2.38 26.47
N GLU A 477 15.38 -1.25 25.94
CA GLU A 477 15.99 -0.15 26.70
C GLU A 477 15.10 0.31 27.88
N ARG A 478 13.77 0.37 27.67
CA ARG A 478 12.79 0.73 28.71
C ARG A 478 12.76 -0.31 29.83
N GLY A 479 12.84 -1.60 29.49
CA GLY A 479 12.90 -2.71 30.45
C GLY A 479 14.14 -2.66 31.32
N TRP A 480 15.32 -2.53 30.69
CA TRP A 480 16.59 -2.44 31.42
C TRP A 480 16.64 -1.23 32.36
N LYS A 481 16.17 -0.07 31.91
CA LYS A 481 16.06 1.13 32.75
C LYS A 481 15.16 0.88 33.95
N LEU A 482 13.98 0.28 33.76
CA LEU A 482 13.07 -0.05 34.86
C LEU A 482 13.70 -1.05 35.84
N LEU A 483 14.37 -2.09 35.33
CA LEU A 483 15.05 -3.09 36.15
C LEU A 483 16.16 -2.47 37.01
N ALA A 484 17.01 -1.63 36.41
CA ALA A 484 18.05 -0.90 37.14
C ALA A 484 17.46 0.01 38.23
N LEU A 485 16.34 0.69 37.94
CA LEU A 485 15.63 1.50 38.95
C LEU A 485 15.09 0.65 40.09
N ILE A 486 14.50 -0.52 39.82
CA ILE A 486 14.00 -1.44 40.86
C ILE A 486 15.16 -1.97 41.71
N LEU A 487 16.25 -2.44 41.10
CA LEU A 487 17.44 -2.91 41.82
C LEU A 487 18.07 -1.81 42.68
N SER A 488 18.08 -0.57 42.17
CA SER A 488 18.55 0.58 42.96
C SER A 488 17.65 0.84 44.18
N ALA A 489 16.34 0.64 44.04
CA ALA A 489 15.38 0.77 45.13
C ALA A 489 15.56 -0.34 46.18
N GLU A 490 15.99 -1.54 45.76
CA GLU A 490 16.37 -2.65 46.63
C GLU A 490 17.76 -2.50 47.28
N GLN A 491 18.46 -1.38 47.05
CA GLN A 491 19.84 -1.11 47.52
C GLN A 491 20.90 -2.03 46.89
N ARG A 492 20.57 -2.71 45.78
CA ARG A 492 21.52 -3.51 44.98
C ARG A 492 22.18 -2.63 43.92
N LEU A 493 22.88 -1.60 44.37
CA LEU A 493 23.40 -0.53 43.51
C LEU A 493 24.43 -1.02 42.48
N ARG A 494 25.25 -2.03 42.84
CA ARG A 494 26.23 -2.65 41.93
C ARG A 494 25.54 -3.40 40.80
N ASP A 495 24.61 -4.29 41.14
CA ASP A 495 23.80 -5.01 40.16
C ASP A 495 23.02 -4.05 39.25
N ALA A 496 22.51 -2.94 39.80
CA ALA A 496 21.85 -1.90 39.00
C ALA A 496 22.80 -1.22 38.01
N GLU A 497 24.05 -0.94 38.40
CA GLU A 497 25.07 -0.39 37.50
C GLU A 497 25.46 -1.41 36.42
N ASP A 498 25.65 -2.69 36.76
CA ASP A 498 25.96 -3.77 35.81
C ASP A 498 24.87 -3.90 34.73
N ILE A 499 23.59 -3.79 35.13
CA ILE A 499 22.46 -3.78 34.19
C ILE A 499 22.49 -2.56 33.27
N VAL A 500 22.84 -1.38 33.79
CA VAL A 500 22.95 -0.17 32.96
C VAL A 500 24.13 -0.30 31.99
N ASP A 501 25.22 -0.93 32.38
CA ASP A 501 26.38 -1.17 31.51
C ASP A 501 26.02 -2.11 30.36
N LEU A 502 25.35 -3.22 30.67
CA LEU A 502 24.79 -4.11 29.66
C LEU A 502 23.83 -3.38 28.72
N ALA A 503 22.97 -2.50 29.26
CA ALA A 503 22.05 -1.72 28.45
C ALA A 503 22.75 -0.72 27.55
N ILE A 504 23.82 -0.07 28.02
CA ILE A 504 24.61 0.88 27.22
C ILE A 504 25.29 0.15 26.06
N ASP A 505 25.86 -1.03 26.30
CA ASP A 505 26.54 -1.83 25.28
C ASP A 505 25.58 -2.31 24.17
N GLU A 506 24.32 -2.58 24.52
CA GLU A 506 23.28 -3.04 23.59
C GLU A 506 22.43 -1.90 22.97
N SER A 507 22.52 -0.66 23.48
CA SER A 507 21.66 0.47 23.07
C SER A 507 22.21 1.32 21.91
N GLY A 508 21.31 2.03 21.21
CA GLY A 508 21.67 2.99 20.16
C GLY A 508 22.11 4.37 20.69
N SER A 509 22.74 5.19 19.83
CA SER A 509 23.44 6.43 20.23
C SER A 509 22.57 7.52 20.89
N ILE A 510 21.25 7.53 20.68
CA ILE A 510 20.36 8.59 21.19
C ILE A 510 19.95 8.34 22.64
N HIS A 511 19.62 7.09 22.99
CA HIS A 511 19.12 6.72 24.32
C HIS A 511 20.26 6.43 25.32
N GLN A 512 21.48 6.29 24.81
CA GLN A 512 22.71 6.23 25.60
C GLN A 512 22.82 7.40 26.60
N LEU A 513 22.27 8.58 26.28
CA LEU A 513 22.31 9.75 27.15
C LEU A 513 21.55 9.55 28.47
N GLU A 514 20.36 8.94 28.42
CA GLU A 514 19.55 8.70 29.62
C GLU A 514 20.16 7.62 30.51
N LEU A 515 20.70 6.56 29.89
CA LEU A 515 21.36 5.47 30.60
C LEU A 515 22.67 5.94 31.26
N LEU A 516 23.48 6.74 30.58
CA LEU A 516 24.69 7.35 31.16
C LEU A 516 24.36 8.28 32.34
N ARG A 517 23.26 9.02 32.25
CA ARG A 517 22.77 9.82 33.39
C ARG A 517 22.39 8.93 34.57
N LEU A 518 21.67 7.83 34.32
CA LEU A 518 21.32 6.87 35.35
C LEU A 518 22.57 6.23 35.99
N LYS A 519 23.54 5.80 35.17
CA LYS A 519 24.83 5.27 35.64
C LYS A 519 25.55 6.24 36.56
N ALA A 520 25.67 7.50 36.16
CA ALA A 520 26.35 8.50 36.97
C ALA A 520 25.66 8.74 38.32
N VAL A 521 24.31 8.71 38.36
CA VAL A 521 23.55 8.79 39.61
C VAL A 521 23.78 7.56 40.51
N LEU A 522 23.82 6.36 39.93
CA LEU A 522 24.11 5.13 40.66
C LEU A 522 25.54 5.14 41.24
N GLN A 523 26.53 5.62 40.49
CA GLN A 523 27.91 5.76 40.96
C GLN A 523 28.05 6.76 42.11
N ILE A 524 27.28 7.86 42.08
CA ILE A 524 27.21 8.80 43.22
C ILE A 524 26.61 8.11 44.44
N ALA A 525 25.50 7.38 44.27
CA ALA A 525 24.85 6.63 45.34
C ALA A 525 25.76 5.56 45.95
N GLN A 526 26.69 5.00 45.17
CA GLN A 526 27.72 4.07 45.63
C GLN A 526 28.95 4.74 46.26
N GLU A 527 28.93 6.06 46.46
CA GLU A 527 30.06 6.84 46.99
C GLU A 527 31.32 6.80 46.08
N GLN A 528 31.13 6.68 44.75
CA GLN A 528 32.19 6.66 43.74
C GLN A 528 32.19 7.93 42.86
N PRO A 529 32.35 9.14 43.42
CA PRO A 529 32.18 10.40 42.69
C PRO A 529 33.19 10.59 41.56
N LYS A 530 34.38 10.00 41.64
CA LYS A 530 35.39 10.07 40.58
C LYS A 530 34.92 9.38 39.29
N GLN A 531 34.25 8.23 39.42
CA GLN A 531 33.69 7.52 38.28
C GLN A 531 32.48 8.25 37.72
N ALA A 532 31.62 8.78 38.60
CA ALA A 532 30.48 9.59 38.17
C ALA A 532 30.89 10.81 37.33
N ILE A 533 31.97 11.51 37.73
CA ILE A 533 32.51 12.64 36.96
C ILE A 533 32.98 12.18 35.58
N GLU A 534 33.63 11.02 35.48
CA GLU A 534 34.07 10.46 34.20
C GLU A 534 32.87 10.11 33.31
N THR A 535 31.84 9.47 33.88
CA THR A 535 30.58 9.18 33.17
C THR A 535 29.90 10.45 32.69
N TYR A 536 29.83 11.50 33.51
CA TYR A 536 29.30 12.81 33.10
C TYR A 536 30.15 13.48 32.03
N ARG A 537 31.48 13.30 32.06
CA ARG A 537 32.38 13.80 31.01
C ARG A 537 32.07 13.14 29.66
N ILE A 538 31.86 11.82 29.65
CA ILE A 538 31.43 11.06 28.46
C ILE A 538 30.07 11.59 27.98
N LEU A 539 29.09 11.70 28.88
CA LEU A 539 27.76 12.22 28.55
C LEU A 539 27.82 13.61 27.89
N LEU A 540 28.59 14.54 28.48
CA LEU A 540 28.76 15.89 27.94
C LEU A 540 29.42 15.89 26.55
N SER A 541 30.43 15.03 26.34
CA SER A 541 31.08 14.90 25.04
C SER A 541 30.12 14.40 23.95
N LEU A 542 29.22 13.47 24.28
CA LEU A 542 28.18 12.98 23.35
C LEU A 542 27.16 14.07 23.01
N ILE A 543 26.71 14.84 24.02
CA ILE A 543 25.80 15.98 23.81
C ILE A 543 26.44 17.04 22.89
N GLN A 544 27.73 17.34 23.08
CA GLN A 544 28.47 18.27 22.23
C GLN A 544 28.57 17.76 20.79
N ALA A 545 28.95 16.50 20.59
CA ALA A 545 29.03 15.89 19.26
C ALA A 545 27.66 15.85 18.54
N GLN A 546 26.58 15.61 19.28
CA GLN A 546 25.22 15.61 18.72
C GLN A 546 24.79 17.02 18.32
N ARG A 547 25.13 18.04 19.12
CA ARG A 547 24.88 19.44 18.78
C ARG A 547 25.61 19.85 17.50
N GLU A 548 26.88 19.51 17.36
CA GLU A 548 27.67 19.80 16.15
C GLU A 548 27.15 19.06 14.90
N ARG A 549 26.57 17.86 15.07
CA ARG A 549 25.86 17.16 13.99
C ARG A 549 24.56 17.84 13.61
N CYS A 550 23.76 18.28 14.58
CA CYS A 550 22.53 19.03 14.32
C CYS A 550 22.83 20.36 13.60
N GLU A 551 23.87 21.10 14.02
CA GLU A 551 24.27 22.36 13.37
C GLU A 551 24.75 22.19 11.91
N LYS A 552 25.11 20.97 11.49
CA LYS A 552 25.44 20.63 10.09
C LYS A 552 24.24 20.12 9.27
N ASN A 553 23.17 19.68 9.94
CA ASN A 553 21.97 19.11 9.34
C ASN A 553 20.77 20.07 9.33
N THR A 554 20.93 21.32 9.78
CA THR A 554 19.92 22.38 9.69
C THR A 554 19.73 22.88 8.25
N ASP A 555 19.39 21.98 7.35
CA ASP A 555 18.53 22.31 6.22
C ASP A 555 17.23 21.49 6.22
N TYR A 556 17.09 20.39 7.00
CA TYR A 556 15.81 19.71 7.15
C TYR A 556 15.60 19.10 8.56
N GLU A 557 14.47 19.53 9.15
CA GLU A 557 13.72 18.96 10.28
C GLU A 557 14.28 19.05 11.71
N VAL A 558 13.60 19.88 12.50
CA VAL A 558 13.63 19.92 13.96
C VAL A 558 12.48 19.05 14.47
N ARG A 559 12.76 17.95 15.17
CA ARG A 559 11.76 17.30 16.03
C ARG A 559 12.29 16.93 17.41
N ILE A 560 11.69 17.63 18.37
CA ILE A 560 11.09 17.14 19.63
C ILE A 560 12.06 16.58 20.70
N LEU A 561 12.40 17.46 21.64
CA LEU A 561 12.90 17.13 22.98
C LEU A 561 11.72 17.18 23.97
N TYR A 562 11.50 16.05 24.68
CA TYR A 562 10.67 15.82 25.89
C TYR A 562 9.13 15.68 25.72
N PRO A 563 8.43 14.87 26.56
CA PRO A 563 8.72 14.62 27.99
C PRO A 563 8.60 13.16 28.54
N TYR A 564 9.51 12.75 29.42
CA TYR A 564 9.24 11.78 30.51
C TYR A 564 10.00 12.22 31.76
N VAL A 565 9.39 13.12 32.53
CA VAL A 565 9.95 13.68 33.79
C VAL A 565 9.67 12.77 35.01
N ASP A 566 8.88 11.71 34.86
CA ASP A 566 8.35 10.98 36.04
C ASP A 566 9.21 9.78 36.53
N THR A 567 10.28 9.39 35.84
CA THR A 567 11.14 8.26 36.28
C THR A 567 12.13 8.57 37.41
N LEU A 568 12.28 9.84 37.82
CA LEU A 568 13.24 10.25 38.87
C LEU A 568 12.70 10.09 40.31
N TYR A 569 11.40 9.85 40.49
CA TYR A 569 10.77 9.77 41.82
C TYR A 569 11.17 8.52 42.64
N ILE A 570 11.56 7.44 41.96
CA ILE A 570 11.93 6.17 42.59
C ILE A 570 13.29 6.27 43.30
N ILE A 571 14.23 7.03 42.74
CA ILE A 571 15.54 7.26 43.35
C ILE A 571 15.43 8.30 44.48
N HIS A 572 14.72 9.41 44.26
CA HIS A 572 14.75 10.55 45.20
C HIS A 572 14.15 10.25 46.59
N SER A 573 13.16 9.37 46.70
CA SER A 573 12.53 9.07 48.00
C SER A 573 13.38 8.18 48.93
N ASN A 574 14.45 7.55 48.43
CA ASN A 574 15.41 6.83 49.29
C ASN A 574 16.50 7.77 49.86
N PHE A 575 16.72 8.94 49.26
CA PHE A 575 17.78 9.88 49.67
C PHE A 575 17.29 11.08 50.49
N SER A 576 15.98 11.29 50.61
CA SER A 576 15.42 12.43 51.38
C SER A 576 15.52 12.27 52.91
N HIS A 577 15.99 11.14 53.42
CA HIS A 577 16.14 10.92 54.87
C HIS A 577 17.57 10.99 55.41
N ASN A 578 18.59 11.14 54.56
CA ASN A 578 19.95 11.41 55.02
C ASN A 578 20.69 12.30 54.02
N SER A 579 21.10 13.48 54.48
CA SER A 579 21.97 14.50 53.84
C SER A 579 21.31 15.58 52.97
N GLU A 580 21.64 16.82 53.32
CA GLU A 580 21.30 18.08 52.67
C GLU A 580 21.92 18.15 51.26
N PHE A 581 21.16 17.88 50.19
CA PHE A 581 21.48 18.40 48.85
C PHE A 581 20.19 18.61 48.04
N SER A 582 19.48 19.68 48.39
CA SER A 582 18.45 20.29 47.54
C SER A 582 19.13 21.21 46.52
N LEU A 583 19.41 20.75 45.30
CA LEU A 583 19.82 21.64 44.22
C LEU A 583 19.19 21.22 42.88
N PHE A 584 18.52 22.21 42.26
CA PHE A 584 17.90 22.24 40.94
C PHE A 584 16.45 21.77 40.78
N ASN A 585 15.56 22.44 41.52
CA ASN A 585 14.34 22.96 40.93
C ASN A 585 14.69 24.22 40.12
N CYS A 586 14.78 24.14 38.79
CA CYS A 586 14.75 25.34 37.95
C CYS A 586 13.50 25.30 37.08
N ARG A 587 12.51 26.08 37.52
CA ARG A 587 11.50 26.70 36.66
C ARG A 587 12.22 27.46 35.54
N HIS A 588 11.97 27.10 34.29
CA HIS A 588 11.40 28.01 33.30
C HIS A 588 10.86 27.26 32.10
#